data_AF-A0AAD4BG74-F1
#
_entry.id   AF-A0AAD4BG74-F1
#
_cell.length_a   1.000
_cell.length_b   1.000
_cell.length_c   1.000
_cell.angle_alpha   90.00
_cell.angle_beta   90.00
_cell.angle_gamma   90.00
#
_symmetry.space_group_name_H-M   'P 1'
#
loop_
_entity.id
_entity.type
_entity.pdbx_description
1 polymer ?
#
loop_
_entity_poly.entity_id
_entity_poly.type
_entity_poly.pdbx_seq_one_letter_code
_entity_poly.pdbx_strand_id
1 'polypeptide(L)'
;VRRLILDEASVVSAELLCQVSERIAFAKKESPDLMTKPFGGITAICAGGLGQLRPVGSAALYAADLLGRLQARTQETLRGGRRPLGAAIWQQLTRVVELRK
;
A
#
# COMPACT_ATOMS: atom_id res chain seq x y z
N VAL A 1 -15.77 2.96 10.41
CA VAL A 1 -14.34 2.70 10.71
C VAL A 1 -13.51 3.90 10.26
N ARG A 2 -12.63 4.44 11.12
CA ARG A 2 -11.82 5.65 10.81
C ARG A 2 -10.33 5.40 10.63
N ARG A 3 -9.81 4.28 11.15
CA ARG A 3 -8.40 3.92 11.08
C ARG A 3 -8.25 2.45 10.72
N LEU A 4 -7.23 2.14 9.94
CA LEU A 4 -6.76 0.79 9.65
C LEU A 4 -5.39 0.63 10.29
N ILE A 5 -5.18 -0.42 11.08
CA ILE A 5 -3.86 -0.74 11.64
C ILE A 5 -3.38 -1.99 10.91
N LEU A 6 -2.18 -1.90 10.32
CA LEU A 6 -1.49 -3.01 9.66
C LEU A 6 -0.26 -3.32 10.49
N ASP A 7 -0.35 -4.37 11.29
CA ASP A 7 0.80 -4.90 12.01
C ASP A 7 1.63 -5.82 11.11
N GLU A 8 2.94 -5.84 11.33
CA GLU A 8 3.95 -6.51 10.50
C GLU A 8 3.78 -6.25 9.00
N ALA A 9 3.69 -4.96 8.63
CA ALA A 9 3.51 -4.54 7.24
C ALA A 9 4.67 -4.96 6.31
N SER A 10 5.83 -5.35 6.84
CA SER A 10 6.98 -5.84 6.08
C SER A 10 6.72 -7.14 5.33
N VAL A 11 5.84 -8.01 5.86
CA VAL A 11 5.46 -9.29 5.22
C VAL A 11 4.25 -9.17 4.30
N VAL A 12 3.64 -7.99 4.22
CA VAL A 12 2.52 -7.72 3.32
C VAL A 12 3.05 -7.51 1.90
N SER A 13 2.41 -8.16 0.93
CA SER A 13 2.75 -7.97 -0.48
C SER A 13 2.05 -6.75 -1.08
N ALA A 14 2.63 -6.20 -2.14
CA ALA A 14 2.02 -5.10 -2.88
C ALA A 14 0.63 -5.47 -3.42
N GLU A 15 0.47 -6.69 -3.92
CA GLU A 15 -0.83 -7.17 -4.42
C GLU A 15 -1.88 -7.24 -3.32
N LEU A 16 -1.51 -7.75 -2.13
CA LEU A 16 -2.44 -7.85 -1.01
C LEU A 16 -2.84 -6.45 -0.54
N LEU A 17 -1.90 -5.52 -0.41
CA LEU A 17 -2.19 -4.14 -0.02
C LEU A 17 -3.14 -3.46 -1.00
N CYS A 18 -2.91 -3.63 -2.31
CA CYS A 18 -3.79 -3.14 -3.37
C CYS A 18 -5.21 -3.70 -3.22
N GLN A 19 -5.33 -5.01 -3.03
CA GLN A 19 -6.64 -5.67 -2.88
C GLN A 19 -7.39 -5.21 -1.63
N VAL A 20 -6.70 -5.03 -0.51
CA VAL A 20 -7.29 -4.52 0.73
C VAL A 20 -7.80 -3.09 0.49
N SER A 21 -6.98 -2.24 -0.12
CA SER A 21 -7.36 -0.87 -0.46
C SER A 21 -8.60 -0.82 -1.35
N GLU A 22 -8.62 -1.59 -2.45
CA GLU A 22 -9.75 -1.67 -3.40
C GLU A 22 -11.04 -2.13 -2.70
N ARG A 23 -10.97 -3.19 -1.88
CA ARG A 23 -12.15 -3.73 -1.18
C ARG A 23 -12.70 -2.75 -0.15
N ILE A 24 -11.83 -2.05 0.58
CA ILE A 24 -12.25 -1.03 1.54
C ILE A 24 -12.87 0.17 0.81
N ALA A 25 -12.26 0.63 -0.29
CA ALA A 25 -12.81 1.70 -1.11
C ALA A 25 -14.21 1.33 -1.61
N PHE A 26 -14.36 0.13 -2.19
CA PHE A 26 -15.65 -0.38 -2.68
C PHE A 26 -16.71 -0.47 -1.57
N ALA A 27 -16.34 -0.89 -0.36
CA ALA A 27 -17.25 -0.92 0.77
C ALA A 27 -17.75 0.49 1.18
N LYS A 28 -17.02 1.55 0.80
CA LYS A 28 -17.35 2.97 1.10
C LYS A 28 -17.88 3.73 -0.12
N LYS A 29 -18.37 3.00 -1.14
CA LYS A 29 -18.88 3.55 -2.41
C LYS A 29 -19.99 4.60 -2.28
N GLU A 30 -20.66 4.69 -1.13
CA GLU A 30 -21.67 5.72 -0.84
C GLU A 30 -21.10 7.14 -0.88
N SER A 31 -19.79 7.29 -0.79
CA SER A 31 -19.08 8.56 -0.96
C SER A 31 -18.16 8.47 -2.18
N PRO A 32 -18.57 8.95 -3.37
CA PRO A 32 -17.80 8.85 -4.61
C PRO A 32 -16.37 9.42 -4.50
N ASP A 33 -16.20 10.50 -3.73
CA ASP A 33 -14.89 11.13 -3.50
C ASP A 33 -13.90 10.26 -2.72
N LEU A 34 -14.39 9.22 -2.04
CA LEU A 34 -13.56 8.29 -1.27
C LEU A 34 -13.13 7.08 -2.08
N MET A 35 -13.85 6.73 -3.15
CA MET A 35 -13.56 5.57 -4.00
C MET A 35 -12.20 5.65 -4.70
N THR A 36 -11.73 6.86 -4.99
CA THR A 36 -10.45 7.10 -5.65
C THR A 36 -9.27 7.22 -4.67
N LYS A 37 -9.55 7.27 -3.37
CA LYS A 37 -8.54 7.41 -2.32
C LYS A 37 -8.09 6.03 -1.82
N PRO A 38 -6.80 5.83 -1.50
CA PRO A 38 -6.36 4.61 -0.83
C PRO A 38 -7.20 4.29 0.39
N PHE A 39 -7.54 3.01 0.56
CA PHE A 39 -8.38 2.49 1.65
C PHE A 39 -9.71 3.25 1.82
N GLY A 40 -10.29 3.79 0.75
CA GLY A 40 -11.53 4.57 0.86
C GLY A 40 -11.40 5.83 1.73
N GLY A 41 -10.22 6.44 1.73
CA GLY A 41 -9.89 7.61 2.55
C GLY A 41 -9.71 7.30 4.05
N ILE A 42 -9.54 6.04 4.44
CA ILE A 42 -9.21 5.66 5.82
C ILE A 42 -7.73 5.93 6.08
N THR A 43 -7.41 6.51 7.23
CA THR A 43 -6.02 6.63 7.69
C THR A 43 -5.47 5.24 8.03
N ALA A 44 -4.46 4.80 7.28
CA ALA A 44 -3.71 3.59 7.57
C ALA A 44 -2.51 3.90 8.48
N ILE A 45 -2.30 3.07 9.50
CA ILE A 45 -1.13 3.08 10.37
C ILE A 45 -0.45 1.73 10.19
N CYS A 46 0.75 1.74 9.62
CA CYS A 46 1.56 0.55 9.41
C CYS A 46 2.60 0.45 10.52
N ALA A 47 2.70 -0.72 11.14
CA ALA A 47 3.72 -1.09 12.12
C ALA A 47 4.46 -2.34 11.63
N GLY A 48 5.65 -2.57 12.19
CA GLY A 48 6.43 -3.78 11.92
C GLY A 48 7.91 -3.53 11.74
N GLY A 49 8.67 -4.62 11.63
CA GLY A 49 10.11 -4.57 11.41
C GLY A 49 10.48 -4.62 9.93
N LEU A 50 11.11 -3.57 9.39
CA LEU A 50 11.62 -3.57 8.01
C LEU A 50 12.84 -4.51 7.80
N GLY A 51 13.42 -5.03 8.88
CA GLY A 51 14.48 -6.06 8.85
C GLY A 51 13.96 -7.50 8.80
N GLN A 52 12.66 -7.71 8.67
CA GLN A 52 12.05 -9.04 8.63
C GLN A 52 12.07 -9.67 7.22
N LEU A 53 11.55 -10.90 7.12
CA LEU A 53 11.46 -11.68 5.89
C LEU A 53 10.62 -10.95 4.83
N ARG A 54 11.03 -11.09 3.57
CA ARG A 54 10.20 -10.65 2.43
C ARG A 54 8.93 -11.52 2.36
N PRO A 55 7.82 -11.00 1.80
CA PRO A 55 6.62 -11.79 1.55
C PRO A 55 6.95 -13.04 0.73
N VAL A 56 6.42 -14.20 1.13
CA VAL A 56 6.66 -15.46 0.42
C VAL A 56 5.95 -15.42 -0.94
N GLY A 57 6.68 -15.69 -2.03
CA GLY A 57 6.12 -15.84 -3.38
C GLY A 57 5.51 -14.57 -3.99
N SER A 58 5.74 -13.39 -3.42
CA SER A 58 5.12 -12.13 -3.88
C SER A 58 6.06 -10.93 -3.74
N ALA A 59 5.69 -9.81 -4.37
CA ALA A 59 6.55 -8.62 -4.37
C ALA A 59 6.42 -7.86 -3.04
N ALA A 60 7.57 -7.62 -2.40
CA ALA A 60 7.63 -6.77 -1.20
C ALA A 60 7.25 -5.33 -1.53
N LEU A 61 6.60 -4.65 -0.58
CA LEU A 61 6.17 -3.25 -0.71
C LEU A 61 7.35 -2.28 -0.95
N TYR A 62 8.53 -2.64 -0.43
CA TYR A 62 9.77 -1.88 -0.49
C TYR A 62 10.75 -2.39 -1.55
N ALA A 63 10.31 -3.27 -2.46
CA ALA A 63 11.18 -3.82 -3.49
C ALA A 63 11.67 -2.71 -4.45
N ALA A 64 12.98 -2.50 -4.51
CA ALA A 64 13.59 -1.38 -5.23
C ALA A 64 13.31 -1.40 -6.74
N ASP A 65 13.18 -2.59 -7.33
CA ASP A 65 12.79 -2.78 -8.73
C ASP A 65 11.37 -2.29 -9.02
N LEU A 66 10.46 -2.48 -8.05
CA LEU A 66 9.09 -2.03 -8.14
C LEU A 66 9.00 -0.50 -7.99
N LEU A 67 9.82 0.09 -7.11
CA LEU A 67 9.91 1.54 -6.89
C LEU A 67 10.57 2.28 -8.06
N GLY A 68 11.67 1.76 -8.59
CA GLY A 68 12.33 2.34 -9.77
C GLY A 68 11.44 2.32 -11.01
N ARG A 69 10.61 1.28 -11.17
CA ARG A 69 9.61 1.20 -12.25
C ARG A 69 8.47 2.21 -12.11
N LEU A 70 8.12 2.62 -10.89
CA LEU A 70 7.13 3.67 -10.66
C LEU A 70 7.69 5.06 -11.01
N GLN A 71 8.95 5.32 -10.70
CA GLN A 71 9.62 6.59 -11.02
C GLN A 71 9.85 6.76 -12.53
N ALA A 72 10.09 5.67 -13.26
CA ALA A 72 10.36 5.68 -14.69
C ALA A 72 9.11 5.71 -15.60
N ARG A 73 7.89 5.61 -15.04
CA ARG A 73 6.65 5.44 -15.81
C ARG A 73 5.63 6.53 -15.51
N THR A 74 5.14 7.20 -16.56
CA THR A 74 3.92 8.04 -16.52
C THR A 74 2.70 7.21 -16.14
N GLN A 75 1.66 7.86 -15.59
CA GLN A 75 0.44 7.24 -15.06
C GLN A 75 -0.24 6.22 -16.00
N GLU A 76 0.02 6.27 -17.31
CA GLU A 76 -0.48 5.30 -18.29
C GLU A 76 -0.04 3.85 -18.02
N THR A 77 1.14 3.62 -17.44
CA THR A 77 1.62 2.26 -17.20
C THR A 77 1.16 1.64 -15.87
N LEU A 78 0.46 2.41 -15.04
CA LEU A 78 -0.25 1.90 -13.85
C LEU A 78 -1.52 1.12 -14.23
N ARG A 79 -1.99 1.21 -15.47
CA ARG A 79 -3.14 0.43 -15.98
C ARG A 79 -2.90 -1.09 -16.01
N GLY A 80 -1.68 -1.57 -15.78
CA GLY A 80 -1.28 -2.96 -16.05
C GLY A 80 -1.29 -3.96 -14.89
N GLY A 81 -1.48 -3.57 -13.61
CA GLY A 81 -1.53 -4.58 -12.54
C GLY A 81 -1.57 -4.08 -11.10
N ARG A 82 -1.92 -5.00 -10.18
CA ARG A 82 -2.07 -4.72 -8.74
C ARG A 82 -0.75 -4.42 -8.01
N ARG A 83 0.37 -4.97 -8.50
CA ARG A 83 1.71 -4.76 -7.93
C ARG A 83 2.13 -3.29 -7.90
N PRO A 84 2.19 -2.56 -9.04
CA PRO A 84 2.60 -1.16 -9.04
C PRO A 84 1.61 -0.27 -8.26
N LEU A 85 0.31 -0.58 -8.29
CA LEU A 85 -0.69 0.16 -7.49
C LEU A 85 -0.47 -0.03 -5.98
N GLY A 86 -0.21 -1.24 -5.53
CA GLY A 86 0.13 -1.52 -4.13
C GLY A 86 1.38 -0.78 -3.67
N ALA A 87 2.43 -0.76 -4.49
CA ALA A 87 3.63 0.01 -4.18
C ALA A 87 3.41 1.53 -4.21
N ALA A 88 2.59 2.02 -5.14
CA ALA A 88 2.20 3.42 -5.16
C ALA A 88 1.41 3.83 -3.91
N ILE A 89 0.57 2.95 -3.37
CA ILE A 89 -0.11 3.15 -2.08
C ILE A 89 0.92 3.21 -0.95
N TRP A 90 1.89 2.30 -0.93
CA TRP A 90 2.96 2.30 0.08
C TRP A 90 3.80 3.58 0.07
N GLN A 91 4.12 4.10 -1.12
CA GLN A 91 4.85 5.37 -1.28
C GLN A 91 4.07 6.61 -0.81
N GLN A 92 2.76 6.50 -0.59
CA GLN A 92 1.95 7.59 -0.02
C GLN A 92 2.02 7.67 1.50
N LEU A 93 2.78 6.79 2.17
CA LEU A 93 3.05 6.93 3.59
C LEU A 93 3.84 8.22 3.85
N THR A 94 3.25 9.12 4.62
CA THR A 94 3.79 10.47 4.84
C THR A 94 4.60 10.62 6.12
N ARG A 95 4.42 9.71 7.09
CA ARG A 95 5.08 9.78 8.39
C ARG A 95 5.69 8.43 8.73
N VAL A 96 6.98 8.45 9.01
CA VAL A 96 7.73 7.31 9.53
C VAL A 96 8.11 7.64 10.97
N VAL A 97 7.78 6.74 11.90
CA VAL A 97 8.12 6.87 13.32
C VAL A 97 9.03 5.72 13.69
N GLU A 98 10.24 6.05 14.14
CA GLU A 98 11.17 5.09 14.74
C GLU A 98 10.87 4.98 16.24
N LEU A 99 10.51 3.79 16.71
CA LEU A 99 10.31 3.53 18.13
C LEU A 99 11.68 3.32 18.80
N ARG A 100 11.97 4.14 19.82
CA ARG A 100 13.18 4.01 20.65
C ARG A 100 12.79 3.43 22.01
N LYS A 101 13.73 2.71 22.62
CA LYS A 101 13.60 2.25 24.02
C LYS A 101 13.72 3.42 24.98
#